data_AF-A2DD92-F1
#
_entry.id   AF-A2DD92-F1
#
_cell.length_a   1.000
_cell.length_b   1.000
_cell.length_c   1.000
_cell.angle_alpha   90.00
_cell.angle_beta   90.00
_cell.angle_gamma   90.00
#
_symmetry.space_group_name_H-M   'P 1'
#
loop_
_entity.id
_entity.type
_entity.pdbx_description
1 polymer ?
#
loop_
_entity_poly.entity_id
_entity_poly.type
_entity_poly.pdbx_seq_one_letter_code
_entity_poly.pdbx_strand_id
1 'polypeptide(L)'
;MTLEFTTFKKGRYEYGFIDNELYLKVFYHDIQLGGYFTNKNEARWNDKKYKYSILTEIDDKYRDTDGLFQFSIVYPELRTFNVWKQKNNPLNEPKVIKSDHKPCNVTGYQYIKVLADRKDDLCVWGGLCLSNSGALIDGCQGLKDFFYAIGYTGQQWTGNLLPSNGTGVNTVSLWVKVNINIIQGSCVANILPILQKFNVLSFIFILLDT
;
A
#
# COMPACT_ATOMS: atom_id res chain seq x y z
N MET A 1 -2.76 2.91 22.27
CA MET A 1 -1.67 2.29 21.49
C MET A 1 -1.74 2.84 20.07
N THR A 2 -0.84 3.76 19.74
CA THR A 2 -0.71 4.36 18.39
C THR A 2 0.03 3.34 17.52
N LEU A 3 -0.48 3.03 16.33
CA LEU A 3 0.29 2.23 15.38
C LEU A 3 1.34 3.16 14.77
N GLU A 4 2.50 3.28 15.43
CA GLU A 4 3.60 4.11 14.93
C GLU A 4 4.35 3.34 13.85
N PHE A 5 3.99 3.58 12.59
CA PHE A 5 4.83 3.20 11.47
C PHE A 5 6.09 4.08 11.52
N THR A 6 7.21 3.50 11.96
CA THR A 6 8.49 4.18 11.88
C THR A 6 8.90 4.25 10.41
N THR A 7 9.04 5.47 9.89
CA THR A 7 9.50 5.71 8.51
C THR A 7 10.84 6.44 8.48
N PHE A 8 11.56 6.28 7.37
CA PHE A 8 12.80 6.99 7.09
C PHE A 8 12.90 7.30 5.60
N LYS A 9 13.74 8.27 5.24
CA LYS A 9 13.94 8.67 3.83
C LYS A 9 15.32 8.31 3.32
N LYS A 10 15.41 7.92 2.05
CA LYS A 10 16.66 7.83 1.28
C LYS A 10 16.43 8.54 -0.05
N GLY A 11 17.04 9.72 -0.20
CA GLY A 11 16.70 10.63 -1.30
C GLY A 11 15.22 11.00 -1.26
N ARG A 12 14.51 10.85 -2.38
CA ARG A 12 13.07 11.14 -2.49
C ARG A 12 12.16 10.00 -2.03
N TYR A 13 12.72 8.84 -1.71
CA TYR A 13 11.96 7.65 -1.36
C TYR A 13 11.78 7.56 0.16
N GLU A 14 10.56 7.22 0.58
CA GLU A 14 10.22 6.99 1.98
C GLU A 14 9.98 5.50 2.22
N TYR A 15 10.65 4.97 3.23
CA TYR A 15 10.60 3.57 3.62
C TYR A 15 10.00 3.45 5.01
N GLY A 16 9.41 2.31 5.31
CA GLY A 16 8.83 2.03 6.62
C GLY A 16 8.76 0.53 6.89
N PHE A 17 8.61 0.17 8.15
CA PHE A 17 8.39 -1.20 8.56
C PHE A 17 6.90 -1.46 8.75
N ILE A 18 6.39 -2.49 8.07
CA ILE A 18 5.01 -2.96 8.19
C ILE A 18 5.10 -4.45 8.48
N ASP A 19 4.54 -4.87 9.63
CA ASP A 19 4.59 -6.26 10.08
C ASP A 19 6.03 -6.84 10.11
N ASN A 20 6.98 -6.05 10.60
CA ASN A 20 8.41 -6.35 10.68
C ASN A 20 9.15 -6.53 9.35
N GLU A 21 8.52 -6.24 8.22
CA GLU A 21 9.17 -6.24 6.90
C GLU A 21 9.37 -4.81 6.38
N LEU A 22 10.40 -4.63 5.56
CA LEU A 22 10.74 -3.33 5.00
C LEU A 22 9.94 -3.06 3.72
N TYR A 23 9.32 -1.89 3.66
CA TYR A 23 8.54 -1.44 2.53
C TYR A 23 8.98 -0.07 2.02
N LEU A 24 8.78 0.16 0.72
CA LEU A 24 8.83 1.47 0.07
C LEU A 24 7.41 2.01 -0.08
N LYS A 25 7.17 3.26 0.34
CA LYS A 25 5.94 3.99 0.06
C LYS A 25 5.91 4.31 -1.43
N VAL A 26 4.90 3.82 -2.13
CA VAL A 26 4.72 4.04 -3.58
C VAL A 26 3.52 4.91 -3.90
N PHE A 27 2.66 5.15 -2.91
CA PHE A 27 1.52 6.04 -3.02
C PHE A 27 1.17 6.61 -1.65
N TYR A 28 0.75 7.87 -1.60
CA TYR A 28 0.12 8.48 -0.44
C TYR A 28 -0.82 9.60 -0.86
N HIS A 29 -2.01 9.60 -0.26
CA HIS A 29 -3.04 10.58 -0.50
C HIS A 29 -3.58 11.08 0.83
N ASP A 30 -3.53 12.40 1.02
CA ASP A 30 -4.17 13.13 2.11
C ASP A 30 -5.09 14.19 1.50
N ILE A 31 -6.40 13.97 1.59
CA ILE A 31 -7.38 14.87 0.96
C ILE A 31 -7.59 16.17 1.73
N GLN A 32 -7.29 16.20 3.04
CA GLN A 32 -7.45 17.41 3.83
C GLN A 32 -6.37 18.44 3.49
N LEU A 33 -5.16 17.96 3.22
CA LEU A 33 -4.01 18.82 2.92
C LEU A 33 -3.72 18.96 1.42
N GLY A 34 -3.97 17.90 0.65
CA GLY A 34 -3.64 17.83 -0.79
C GLY A 34 -4.83 17.93 -1.75
N GLY A 35 -6.06 17.81 -1.23
CA GLY A 35 -7.26 17.64 -2.05
C GLY A 35 -7.26 16.33 -2.84
N TYR A 36 -8.19 16.19 -3.77
CA TYR A 36 -8.26 15.02 -4.66
C TYR A 36 -7.21 15.06 -5.78
N PHE A 37 -6.96 13.90 -6.40
CA PHE A 37 -6.29 13.87 -7.69
C PHE A 37 -7.20 14.49 -8.76
N THR A 38 -6.63 15.31 -9.63
CA THR A 38 -7.36 15.99 -10.72
C THR A 38 -7.87 14.99 -11.74
N ASN A 39 -7.10 13.92 -11.97
CA ASN A 39 -7.45 12.83 -12.88
C ASN A 39 -6.59 11.59 -12.58
N LYS A 40 -6.92 10.47 -13.24
CA LYS A 40 -6.21 9.19 -13.10
C LYS A 40 -4.75 9.25 -13.59
N ASN A 41 -4.39 10.19 -14.47
CA ASN A 41 -2.99 10.33 -14.91
C ASN A 41 -2.13 10.97 -13.80
N GLU A 42 -2.64 12.01 -13.13
CA GLU A 42 -1.97 12.56 -11.93
C GLU A 42 -1.87 11.49 -10.82
N ALA A 43 -2.86 10.61 -10.70
CA ALA A 43 -2.81 9.53 -9.71
C ALA A 43 -1.78 8.43 -10.04
N ARG A 44 -1.36 8.27 -11.30
CA ARG A 44 -0.34 7.28 -11.70
C ARG A 44 1.06 7.71 -11.28
N TRP A 45 1.33 9.01 -11.36
CA TRP A 45 2.61 9.61 -11.01
C TRP A 45 2.44 11.07 -10.56
N ASN A 46 2.94 11.39 -9.37
CA ASN A 46 2.94 12.73 -8.80
C ASN A 46 3.91 12.77 -7.60
N ASP A 47 4.76 13.79 -7.50
CA ASP A 47 5.77 13.90 -6.45
C ASP A 47 5.36 14.83 -5.30
N LYS A 48 4.13 15.38 -5.34
CA LYS A 48 3.62 16.26 -4.29
C LYS A 48 3.42 15.50 -2.98
N LYS A 49 3.85 16.11 -1.87
CA LYS A 49 3.82 15.53 -0.52
C LYS A 49 2.49 14.87 -0.12
N TYR A 50 1.34 15.50 -0.42
CA TYR A 50 0.00 15.04 -0.02
C TYR A 50 -0.76 14.28 -1.11
N LYS A 51 -0.16 14.17 -2.30
CA LYS A 51 -0.68 13.45 -3.48
C LYS A 51 0.47 12.70 -4.13
N TYR A 52 1.20 11.93 -3.34
CA TYR A 52 2.39 11.23 -3.79
C TYR A 52 2.00 9.95 -4.52
N SER A 53 2.60 9.70 -5.68
CA SER A 53 2.45 8.46 -6.44
C SER A 53 3.67 8.23 -7.32
N ILE A 54 4.22 7.03 -7.22
CA ILE A 54 5.27 6.51 -8.12
C ILE A 54 4.88 5.12 -8.61
N LEU A 55 3.57 4.86 -8.78
CA LEU A 55 3.05 3.54 -9.14
C LEU A 55 3.61 3.04 -10.48
N THR A 56 3.98 3.96 -11.39
CA THR A 56 4.63 3.67 -12.67
C THR A 56 6.09 3.22 -12.52
N GLU A 57 6.71 3.39 -11.36
CA GLU A 57 8.12 3.00 -11.09
C GLU A 57 8.24 1.63 -10.42
N ILE A 58 7.12 0.96 -10.15
CA ILE A 58 7.11 -0.39 -9.59
C ILE A 58 7.41 -1.38 -10.71
N ASP A 59 8.65 -1.84 -10.76
CA ASP A 59 9.19 -2.83 -11.70
C ASP A 59 9.57 -4.14 -11.00
N ASP A 60 10.06 -5.12 -11.77
CA ASP A 60 10.31 -6.48 -11.30
C ASP A 60 11.36 -6.60 -10.18
N LYS A 61 12.17 -5.55 -9.91
CA LYS A 61 13.15 -5.58 -8.79
C LYS A 61 12.48 -5.62 -7.41
N TYR A 62 11.19 -5.31 -7.34
CA TYR A 62 10.39 -5.35 -6.10
C TYR A 62 9.63 -6.66 -5.91
N ARG A 63 9.82 -7.63 -6.80
CA ARG A 63 9.26 -8.97 -6.61
C ARG A 63 10.02 -9.71 -5.51
N ASP A 64 9.29 -10.51 -4.75
CA ASP A 64 9.86 -11.46 -3.80
C ASP A 64 10.40 -12.70 -4.54
N THR A 65 11.00 -13.63 -3.81
CA THR A 65 11.63 -14.84 -4.39
C THR A 65 10.65 -15.77 -5.12
N ASP A 66 9.35 -15.65 -4.85
CA ASP A 66 8.27 -16.36 -5.56
C ASP A 66 7.83 -15.67 -6.86
N GLY A 67 8.47 -14.54 -7.21
CA GLY A 67 8.14 -13.75 -8.39
C GLY A 67 6.82 -12.99 -8.29
N LEU A 68 6.27 -12.80 -7.07
CA LEU A 68 5.10 -11.97 -6.79
C LEU A 68 5.52 -10.64 -6.15
N PHE A 69 4.70 -9.61 -6.31
CA PHE A 69 4.83 -8.41 -5.50
C PHE A 69 4.11 -8.61 -4.17
N GLN A 70 4.73 -8.19 -3.08
CA GLN A 70 4.07 -8.07 -1.79
C GLN A 70 3.76 -6.60 -1.53
N PHE A 71 2.48 -6.29 -1.31
CA PHE A 71 2.00 -4.94 -1.08
C PHE A 71 1.44 -4.78 0.34
N SER A 72 1.35 -3.54 0.79
CA SER A 72 0.49 -3.16 1.91
C SER A 72 -0.26 -1.87 1.65
N ILE A 73 -1.57 -1.89 1.94
CA ILE A 73 -2.44 -0.71 1.95
C ILE A 73 -2.69 -0.36 3.41
N VAL A 74 -2.47 0.90 3.77
CA VAL A 74 -2.51 1.37 5.15
C VAL A 74 -3.48 2.53 5.27
N TYR A 75 -4.36 2.45 6.28
CA TYR A 75 -5.31 3.49 6.67
C TYR A 75 -4.94 4.00 8.07
N PRO A 76 -4.12 5.06 8.18
CA PRO A 76 -3.61 5.54 9.47
C PRO A 76 -4.71 5.91 10.46
N GLU A 77 -5.77 6.58 10.00
CA GLU A 77 -6.90 7.01 10.83
C GLU A 77 -7.65 5.84 11.49
N LEU A 78 -7.76 4.73 10.75
CA LEU A 78 -8.44 3.52 11.20
C LEU A 78 -7.51 2.57 11.95
N ARG A 79 -6.19 2.87 11.99
CA ARG A 79 -5.15 2.01 12.57
C ARG A 79 -5.20 0.58 12.05
N THR A 80 -5.45 0.44 10.75
CA THR A 80 -5.60 -0.85 10.10
C THR A 80 -4.89 -0.87 8.75
N PHE A 81 -4.58 -2.07 8.27
CA PHE A 81 -3.87 -2.30 7.03
C PHE A 81 -4.15 -3.71 6.49
N ASN A 82 -3.89 -3.90 5.20
CA ASN A 82 -3.81 -5.23 4.61
C ASN A 82 -2.41 -5.45 4.04
N VAL A 83 -1.94 -6.70 4.07
CA VAL A 83 -0.72 -7.20 3.44
C VAL A 83 -1.11 -8.41 2.61
N TRP A 84 -0.70 -8.40 1.35
CA TRP A 84 -1.02 -9.47 0.40
C TRP A 84 0.05 -9.54 -0.69
N LYS A 85 0.02 -10.62 -1.46
CA LYS A 85 0.78 -10.76 -2.70
C LYS A 85 -0.14 -10.75 -3.90
N GLN A 86 0.35 -10.22 -5.02
CA GLN A 86 -0.24 -10.38 -6.36
C GLN A 86 0.85 -10.38 -7.44
N LYS A 87 0.55 -10.98 -8.59
CA LYS A 87 1.50 -11.14 -9.69
C LYS A 87 1.78 -9.84 -10.42
N ASN A 88 0.77 -9.01 -10.65
CA ASN A 88 0.95 -7.80 -11.45
C ASN A 88 1.05 -6.57 -10.55
N ASN A 89 1.76 -5.54 -11.03
CA ASN A 89 1.53 -4.18 -10.53
C ASN A 89 0.03 -3.87 -10.72
N PRO A 90 -0.68 -3.31 -9.71
CA PRO A 90 -2.10 -2.97 -9.85
C PRO A 90 -2.45 -2.13 -11.08
N LEU A 91 -1.51 -1.32 -11.61
CA LEU A 91 -1.67 -0.57 -12.87
C LEU A 91 -1.77 -1.45 -14.13
N ASN A 92 -1.34 -2.70 -14.04
CA ASN A 92 -1.26 -3.67 -15.12
C ASN A 92 -2.27 -4.82 -14.94
N GLU A 93 -3.02 -4.84 -13.84
CA GLU A 93 -4.16 -5.75 -13.71
C GLU A 93 -5.25 -5.35 -14.72
N PRO A 94 -6.04 -6.32 -15.22
CA PRO A 94 -7.12 -6.02 -16.14
C PRO A 94 -8.12 -5.08 -15.49
N LYS A 95 -8.57 -4.08 -16.26
CA LYS A 95 -9.62 -3.18 -15.82
C LYS A 95 -10.92 -3.95 -15.66
N VAL A 96 -11.53 -3.86 -14.49
CA VAL A 96 -12.82 -4.48 -14.26
C VAL A 96 -13.94 -3.58 -14.76
N ILE A 97 -14.81 -4.13 -15.61
CA ILE A 97 -15.91 -3.40 -16.28
C ILE A 97 -17.30 -3.85 -15.81
N LYS A 98 -17.38 -4.83 -14.90
CA LYS A 98 -18.64 -5.34 -14.36
C LYS A 98 -18.88 -4.75 -12.96
N SER A 99 -20.15 -4.57 -12.61
CA SER A 99 -20.60 -4.12 -11.29
C SER A 99 -21.29 -5.27 -10.58
N ASP A 100 -20.56 -6.35 -10.31
CA ASP A 100 -21.10 -7.49 -9.56
C ASP A 100 -20.69 -7.47 -8.08
N HIS A 101 -20.08 -6.36 -7.62
CA HIS A 101 -19.69 -6.11 -6.23
C HIS A 101 -18.83 -7.24 -5.65
N LYS A 102 -17.97 -7.83 -6.49
CA LYS A 102 -17.01 -8.86 -6.08
C LYS A 102 -15.62 -8.25 -5.77
N PRO A 103 -14.78 -8.95 -5.00
CA PRO A 103 -13.36 -8.60 -4.90
C PRO A 103 -12.70 -8.56 -6.28
N CYS A 104 -11.69 -7.69 -6.47
CA CYS A 104 -10.80 -7.80 -7.62
C CYS A 104 -10.22 -9.22 -7.71
N ASN A 105 -10.37 -9.90 -8.85
CA ASN A 105 -9.77 -11.22 -9.06
C ASN A 105 -8.33 -11.05 -9.59
N VAL A 106 -7.42 -10.57 -8.72
CA VAL A 106 -6.03 -10.29 -9.13
C VAL A 106 -5.25 -11.58 -9.36
N THR A 107 -4.35 -11.57 -10.34
CA THR A 107 -3.57 -12.77 -10.68
C THR A 107 -2.60 -13.08 -9.54
N GLY A 108 -2.55 -14.34 -9.10
CA GLY A 108 -1.60 -14.77 -8.06
C GLY A 108 -1.85 -14.16 -6.68
N TYR A 109 -3.11 -13.83 -6.36
CA TYR A 109 -3.49 -13.36 -5.03
C TYR A 109 -3.06 -14.34 -3.94
N GLN A 110 -2.36 -13.84 -2.91
CA GLN A 110 -2.12 -14.56 -1.67
C GLN A 110 -2.33 -13.63 -0.49
N TYR A 111 -3.15 -14.04 0.48
CA TYR A 111 -3.32 -13.28 1.71
C TYR A 111 -2.09 -13.47 2.61
N ILE A 112 -1.67 -12.41 3.31
CA ILE A 112 -0.69 -12.50 4.40
C ILE A 112 -1.36 -12.04 5.69
N LYS A 113 -1.94 -10.83 5.67
CA LYS A 113 -2.62 -10.24 6.83
C LYS A 113 -3.70 -9.27 6.38
N VAL A 114 -4.95 -9.50 6.75
CA VAL A 114 -6.07 -8.64 6.36
C VAL A 114 -6.74 -8.13 7.62
N LEU A 115 -6.57 -6.85 7.94
CA LEU A 115 -7.20 -6.20 9.10
C LEU A 115 -8.23 -5.15 8.67
N ALA A 116 -8.10 -4.62 7.46
CA ALA A 116 -9.01 -3.68 6.84
C ALA A 116 -9.88 -4.43 5.84
N ASP A 117 -10.71 -5.35 6.33
CA ASP A 117 -11.67 -6.07 5.50
C ASP A 117 -13.06 -5.43 5.59
N ARG A 118 -13.90 -5.72 4.60
CA ARG A 118 -15.34 -5.49 4.69
C ARG A 118 -16.01 -6.68 5.36
N LYS A 119 -17.04 -6.39 6.16
CA LYS A 119 -17.81 -7.41 6.90
C LYS A 119 -19.01 -7.94 6.13
N ASP A 120 -19.36 -7.30 5.01
CA ASP A 120 -20.36 -7.81 4.08
C ASP A 120 -19.71 -8.74 3.05
N ASP A 121 -20.52 -9.63 2.49
CA ASP A 121 -20.13 -10.60 1.46
C ASP A 121 -19.81 -9.93 0.10
N LEU A 122 -20.14 -8.65 -0.03
CA LEU A 122 -19.87 -7.83 -1.20
C LEU A 122 -18.51 -7.13 -1.04
N CYS A 123 -17.60 -7.29 -2.00
CA CYS A 123 -16.29 -6.62 -2.02
C CYS A 123 -15.42 -6.76 -0.75
N VAL A 124 -15.32 -7.98 -0.24
CA VAL A 124 -14.24 -8.37 0.67
C VAL A 124 -12.86 -8.12 0.04
N TRP A 125 -11.81 -8.12 0.86
CA TRP A 125 -10.45 -7.91 0.39
C TRP A 125 -9.98 -9.03 -0.56
N GLY A 126 -9.47 -8.65 -1.74
CA GLY A 126 -8.94 -9.57 -2.75
C GLY A 126 -7.73 -9.03 -3.52
N GLY A 127 -7.07 -8.00 -3.00
CA GLY A 127 -6.02 -7.27 -3.71
C GLY A 127 -6.57 -6.10 -4.53
N LEU A 128 -5.71 -5.50 -5.36
CA LEU A 128 -5.98 -4.25 -6.05
C LEU A 128 -5.89 -4.39 -7.57
N CYS A 129 -6.88 -3.86 -8.29
CA CYS A 129 -6.95 -3.88 -9.75
C CYS A 129 -7.30 -2.51 -10.36
N LEU A 130 -7.09 -2.36 -11.68
CA LEU A 130 -7.45 -1.13 -12.39
C LEU A 130 -8.95 -0.85 -12.28
N SER A 131 -9.27 0.38 -11.88
CA SER A 131 -10.63 0.79 -11.58
C SER A 131 -11.33 1.49 -12.76
N ASN A 132 -12.63 1.26 -12.89
CA ASN A 132 -13.52 2.02 -13.77
C ASN A 132 -14.36 3.10 -13.04
N SER A 133 -14.15 3.28 -11.73
CA SER A 133 -14.86 4.25 -10.90
C SER A 133 -14.08 5.57 -10.78
N GLY A 134 -14.37 6.39 -9.76
CA GLY A 134 -13.64 7.61 -9.41
C GLY A 134 -12.23 7.38 -8.84
N ALA A 135 -11.79 6.13 -8.68
CA ALA A 135 -10.42 5.78 -8.28
C ALA A 135 -9.55 5.36 -9.48
N LEU A 136 -8.22 5.46 -9.38
CA LEU A 136 -7.31 4.87 -10.36
C LEU A 136 -7.29 3.34 -10.24
N ILE A 137 -7.23 2.86 -9.00
CA ILE A 137 -7.16 1.46 -8.59
C ILE A 137 -8.11 1.31 -7.39
N ASP A 138 -8.80 0.18 -7.27
CA ASP A 138 -9.58 -0.18 -6.09
C ASP A 138 -9.52 -1.70 -5.87
N GLY A 139 -10.12 -2.19 -4.79
CA GLY A 139 -10.18 -3.63 -4.47
C GLY A 139 -11.55 -4.25 -4.76
N CYS A 140 -12.47 -3.48 -5.35
CA CYS A 140 -13.88 -3.83 -5.46
C CYS A 140 -14.40 -3.59 -6.88
N GLN A 141 -14.98 -4.62 -7.47
CA GLN A 141 -15.59 -4.62 -8.80
C GLN A 141 -16.96 -3.91 -8.82
N GLY A 142 -17.05 -2.71 -8.24
CA GLY A 142 -18.29 -1.94 -8.12
C GLY A 142 -18.12 -0.60 -8.81
N LEU A 143 -18.70 -0.46 -10.01
CA LEU A 143 -18.64 0.78 -10.80
C LEU A 143 -19.03 2.02 -9.98
N LYS A 144 -20.02 1.89 -9.09
CA LYS A 144 -20.55 2.96 -8.23
C LYS A 144 -20.19 2.78 -6.75
N ASP A 145 -20.06 1.55 -6.27
CA ASP A 145 -19.68 1.24 -4.88
C ASP A 145 -18.30 0.59 -4.88
N PHE A 146 -17.26 1.41 -4.88
CA PHE A 146 -15.87 0.96 -4.86
C PHE A 146 -15.26 1.21 -3.50
N PHE A 147 -14.37 0.32 -3.11
CA PHE A 147 -13.72 0.28 -1.81
C PHE A 147 -12.23 0.04 -1.99
N TYR A 148 -11.47 0.42 -0.98
CA TYR A 148 -10.02 0.35 -1.02
C TYR A 148 -9.38 1.22 -2.11
N ALA A 149 -9.93 2.41 -2.28
CA ALA A 149 -9.58 3.31 -3.37
C ALA A 149 -8.14 3.84 -3.25
N ILE A 150 -7.41 3.74 -4.36
CA ILE A 150 -6.11 4.36 -4.58
C ILE A 150 -6.25 5.32 -5.76
N GLY A 151 -5.78 6.56 -5.57
CA GLY A 151 -5.83 7.60 -6.59
C GLY A 151 -7.23 8.18 -6.80
N TYR A 152 -7.94 8.49 -5.71
CA TYR A 152 -9.31 9.00 -5.79
C TYR A 152 -9.39 10.41 -6.37
N THR A 153 -10.33 10.63 -7.29
CA THR A 153 -10.54 11.91 -7.98
C THR A 153 -11.72 12.74 -7.46
N GLY A 154 -12.39 12.28 -6.39
CA GLY A 154 -13.54 12.98 -5.83
C GLY A 154 -14.86 12.73 -6.57
N GLN A 155 -14.91 11.76 -7.49
CA GLN A 155 -16.11 11.45 -8.28
C GLN A 155 -16.79 10.15 -7.83
N GLN A 156 -18.12 10.07 -7.99
CA GLN A 156 -18.91 8.82 -7.95
C GLN A 156 -19.06 8.08 -6.62
N TRP A 157 -18.45 8.52 -5.52
CA TRP A 157 -18.63 7.90 -4.21
C TRP A 157 -19.44 8.76 -3.25
N THR A 158 -20.07 8.13 -2.26
CA THR A 158 -20.89 8.85 -1.28
C THR A 158 -19.99 9.59 -0.27
N GLY A 159 -20.05 10.91 -0.29
CA GLY A 159 -19.34 11.77 0.65
C GLY A 159 -18.03 12.36 0.12
N ASN A 160 -17.35 13.11 0.98
CA ASN A 160 -16.14 13.87 0.65
C ASN A 160 -14.87 13.21 1.22
N LEU A 161 -14.85 11.88 1.26
CA LEU A 161 -13.77 11.08 1.88
C LEU A 161 -13.26 10.03 0.90
N LEU A 162 -12.07 9.49 1.18
CA LEU A 162 -11.49 8.35 0.46
C LEU A 162 -12.25 7.06 0.82
N PRO A 163 -12.74 6.30 -0.17
CA PRO A 163 -13.34 4.99 0.08
C PRO A 163 -12.32 3.98 0.63
N SER A 164 -12.49 3.56 1.87
CA SER A 164 -11.67 2.55 2.56
C SER A 164 -12.40 1.19 2.60
N ASN A 165 -12.39 0.49 3.73
CA ASN A 165 -12.98 -0.84 3.93
C ASN A 165 -14.47 -0.80 4.34
N GLY A 166 -15.27 0.02 3.64
CA GLY A 166 -16.68 0.27 4.00
C GLY A 166 -16.91 1.57 4.78
N THR A 167 -15.85 2.34 5.02
CA THR A 167 -15.91 3.68 5.64
C THR A 167 -15.12 4.69 4.81
N GLY A 168 -15.33 5.98 5.08
CA GLY A 168 -14.55 7.06 4.48
C GLY A 168 -13.36 7.45 5.37
N VAL A 169 -12.20 7.70 4.77
CA VAL A 169 -10.99 8.21 5.46
C VAL A 169 -10.43 9.43 4.75
N ASN A 170 -9.55 10.18 5.41
CA ASN A 170 -8.84 11.31 4.81
C ASN A 170 -7.50 10.90 4.19
N THR A 171 -6.93 9.79 4.66
CA THR A 171 -5.57 9.38 4.36
C THR A 171 -5.48 7.89 3.99
N VAL A 172 -4.72 7.60 2.94
CA VAL A 172 -4.33 6.24 2.56
C VAL A 172 -2.91 6.23 2.01
N SER A 173 -2.19 5.13 2.23
CA SER A 173 -0.90 4.88 1.56
C SER A 173 -0.82 3.46 1.03
N LEU A 174 -0.11 3.30 -0.09
CA LEU A 174 0.25 2.00 -0.65
C LEU A 174 1.77 1.84 -0.59
N TRP A 175 2.18 0.62 -0.26
CA TRP A 175 3.54 0.25 0.00
C TRP A 175 3.88 -1.03 -0.76
N VAL A 176 5.11 -1.15 -1.25
CA VAL A 176 5.64 -2.40 -1.84
C VAL A 176 6.82 -2.89 -1.01
N LYS A 177 6.88 -4.20 -0.74
CA LYS A 177 8.01 -4.81 -0.03
C LYS A 177 9.29 -4.56 -0.81
N VAL A 178 10.36 -4.26 -0.11
CA VAL A 178 11.68 -4.09 -0.71
C VAL A 178 12.68 -5.01 -0.03
N ASN A 179 13.62 -5.55 -0.82
CA ASN A 179 14.77 -6.20 -0.25
C ASN A 179 15.71 -5.15 0.38
N ILE A 180 16.24 -5.43 1.58
CA ILE A 180 17.20 -4.55 2.27
C ILE A 180 18.42 -4.20 1.39
N ASN A 181 18.78 -5.08 0.46
CA ASN A 181 19.88 -4.87 -0.47
C ASN A 181 19.63 -3.69 -1.42
N ILE A 182 18.37 -3.35 -1.71
CA ILE A 182 18.00 -2.19 -2.55
C ILE A 182 18.34 -0.86 -1.82
N ILE A 183 18.30 -0.86 -0.48
CA ILE A 183 18.70 0.32 0.30
C ILE A 183 20.20 0.34 0.62
N GLN A 184 20.93 -0.76 0.45
CA GLN A 184 22.37 -0.83 0.64
C GLN A 184 23.12 -0.35 -0.61
N GLY A 185 23.42 0.95 -0.66
CA GLY A 185 24.61 1.45 -1.36
C GLY A 185 25.80 1.40 -0.38
N SER A 186 27.03 1.32 -0.89
CA SER A 186 28.28 1.16 -0.14
C SER A 186 28.53 2.21 0.96
N CYS A 187 27.88 2.08 2.12
CA CYS A 187 28.29 2.52 3.46
C CYS A 187 27.16 2.23 4.46
N VAL A 188 27.34 1.18 5.26
CA VAL A 188 26.34 0.59 6.16
C VAL A 188 26.38 1.24 7.56
N ALA A 189 26.27 2.57 7.65
CA ALA A 189 26.35 3.24 8.96
C ALA A 189 24.98 3.55 9.61
N ASN A 190 23.91 3.73 8.82
CA ASN A 190 22.67 4.35 9.34
C ASN A 190 21.44 3.41 9.46
N ILE A 191 21.53 2.15 9.05
CA ILE A 191 20.38 1.21 9.08
C ILE A 191 20.43 0.27 10.29
N LEU A 192 21.64 -0.07 10.78
CA LEU A 192 21.81 -0.95 11.94
C LEU A 192 21.06 -0.50 13.21
N PRO A 193 21.04 0.80 13.59
CA PRO A 193 20.34 1.24 14.81
C PRO A 193 18.81 1.04 14.73
N ILE A 194 18.23 1.06 13.52
CA ILE A 194 16.80 0.86 13.31
C ILE A 194 16.46 -0.63 13.40
N LEU A 195 17.26 -1.50 12.76
CA LEU A 195 17.10 -2.96 12.85
C LEU A 195 17.32 -3.48 14.28
N GLN A 196 18.28 -2.91 15.01
CA GLN A 196 18.52 -3.24 16.41
C GLN A 196 17.31 -2.93 17.30
N LYS A 197 16.56 -1.85 17.05
CA LYS A 197 15.31 -1.54 17.78
C LYS A 197 14.21 -2.59 17.60
N PHE A 198 14.19 -3.30 16.47
CA PHE A 198 13.19 -4.35 16.19
C PHE A 198 13.62 -5.74 16.71
N ASN A 199 14.92 -5.99 16.91
CA ASN A 199 15.44 -7.25 17.49
C ASN A 199 15.48 -7.28 19.03
N VAL A 200 15.12 -6.20 19.75
CA VAL A 200 15.19 -6.19 21.23
C VAL A 200 14.04 -6.98 21.91
N LEU A 201 13.20 -7.70 21.16
CA LEU A 201 12.18 -8.58 21.75
C LEU A 201 12.39 -10.08 21.50
N SER A 202 13.44 -10.49 20.80
CA SER A 202 13.81 -11.91 20.72
C SER A 202 15.29 -12.05 20.39
N PHE A 203 15.99 -12.85 21.20
CA PHE A 203 17.42 -13.19 21.16
C PHE A 203 18.36 -12.31 22.00
N ILE A 204 18.33 -12.61 23.30
CA ILE A 204 19.58 -12.78 24.06
C ILE A 204 20.34 -13.91 23.37
N PHE A 205 21.46 -13.60 22.72
CA PHE A 205 22.57 -14.55 22.63
C PHE A 205 23.81 -13.84 23.12
N ILE A 206 24.18 -14.21 24.35
CA ILE A 206 25.52 -14.14 24.88
C ILE A 206 26.40 -15.00 23.98
N LEU A 207 27.52 -14.44 23.50
CA LEU A 207 28.84 -15.09 23.50
C LEU A 207 29.86 -14.05 23.01
N LEU A 208 30.63 -13.54 23.97
CA LEU A 208 31.96 -12.98 23.73
C LEU A 208 32.93 -14.16 23.65
N ASP A 209 33.77 -14.17 22.63
CA ASP A 209 34.88 -15.10 22.50
C ASP A 209 35.86 -14.97 23.68
N THR A 210 36.17 -16.12 24.29
CA THR A 210 37.54 -16.53 24.69
C THR A 210 37.68 -18.01 24.42
#